data_AF-A0A9X0A3X7-F1
#
_entry.id   AF-A0A9X0A3X7-F1
#
_cell.length_a   1.000
_cell.length_b   1.000
_cell.length_c   1.000
_cell.angle_alpha   90.00
_cell.angle_beta   90.00
_cell.angle_gamma   90.00
#
_symmetry.space_group_name_H-M   'P 1'
#
loop_
_entity.id
_entity.type
_entity.pdbx_description
1 polymer ?
#
loop_
_entity_poly.entity_id
_entity_poly.type
_entity_poly.pdbx_seq_one_letter_code
_entity_poly.pdbx_strand_id
1 'polypeptide(L)'
;MNRANNTSTFYHSADGLQYNNTDNGTCTVIDFFAITVSFTTIYSVLMIASLVGNSLLIFASLKSKITMNVIIANIAASDLLFSIVHFPREIVVYIKGSTVFLVHGWIGSLLCKICSFLTDTTIAVSTLSLVLITVDRLVAAVFPRMFVRITVKKRRFFILGTWILAMAIHSPYFYTFRLDVRNGETLCISNWEPAFDHESTHIRYYTALLVTVLIVPLVTVCILQNYNLGETEKRQNGAFSFFRGPSTTKEKD
;
A
#
# COMPACT_ATOMS: atom_id res chain seq x y z
N MET A 1 42.93 14.47 50.94
CA MET A 1 43.81 14.37 49.76
C MET A 1 43.32 13.18 48.93
N ASN A 2 43.23 13.39 47.62
CA ASN A 2 42.43 12.66 46.64
C ASN A 2 42.58 11.13 46.55
N ARG A 3 41.52 10.54 45.96
CA ARG A 3 41.52 9.56 44.84
C ARG A 3 41.18 8.11 45.20
N ALA A 4 39.89 7.78 45.14
CA ALA A 4 39.41 6.44 44.81
C ALA A 4 39.08 6.39 43.31
N ASN A 5 39.63 5.40 42.60
CA ASN A 5 39.35 5.10 41.20
C ASN A 5 38.15 4.14 41.08
N ASN A 6 37.26 4.50 40.15
CA ASN A 6 36.29 3.75 39.36
C ASN A 6 36.14 2.24 39.51
N THR A 7 34.88 1.80 39.65
CA THR A 7 34.33 0.65 38.90
C THR A 7 32.83 0.85 38.61
N SER A 8 32.53 1.13 37.34
CA SER A 8 31.36 0.73 36.51
C SER A 8 29.97 0.48 37.12
N THR A 9 28.97 1.25 36.65
CA THR A 9 27.66 0.81 36.07
C THR A 9 26.96 2.04 35.42
N PHE A 10 26.92 2.19 34.09
CA PHE A 10 25.95 1.67 33.09
C PHE A 10 24.58 2.44 33.05
N TYR A 11 24.45 3.35 32.06
CA TYR A 11 23.28 3.90 31.30
C TYR A 11 22.20 4.70 32.06
N HIS A 12 22.24 6.04 31.99
CA HIS A 12 21.63 6.94 30.98
C HIS A 12 20.14 7.25 31.21
N SER A 13 19.89 8.16 32.16
CA SER A 13 18.72 9.04 32.16
C SER A 13 19.03 10.26 31.28
N ALA A 14 18.06 10.66 30.47
CA ALA A 14 18.01 11.98 29.88
C ALA A 14 17.76 12.99 31.01
N ASP A 15 18.74 13.87 31.28
CA ASP A 15 18.53 15.30 31.55
C ASP A 15 19.86 15.96 31.89
N GLY A 16 20.15 17.08 31.22
CA GLY A 16 21.28 17.96 31.52
C GLY A 16 22.41 17.93 30.49
N LEU A 17 22.17 18.44 29.28
CA LEU A 17 23.27 18.93 28.44
C LEU A 17 23.57 20.37 28.83
N GLN A 18 24.56 20.56 29.71
CA GLN A 18 25.32 21.80 29.74
C GLN A 18 26.04 21.95 28.39
N TYR A 19 25.56 22.90 27.59
CA TYR A 19 26.12 23.25 26.30
C TYR A 19 27.34 24.17 26.50
N ASN A 20 28.54 23.60 26.43
CA ASN A 20 29.75 24.39 26.24
C ASN A 20 29.79 24.87 24.78
N ASN A 21 29.81 26.19 24.60
CA ASN A 21 29.89 26.84 23.30
C ASN A 21 31.14 26.40 22.53
N THR A 22 30.91 25.69 21.43
CA THR A 22 31.78 25.60 20.27
C THR A 22 30.89 25.32 19.06
N ASP A 23 30.98 26.16 18.03
CA ASP A 23 30.26 26.05 16.77
C ASP A 23 30.20 24.59 16.27
N ASN A 24 29.01 23.96 16.27
CA ASN A 24 28.66 22.72 15.54
C ASN A 24 27.20 22.22 15.74
N GLY A 25 26.29 23.02 16.30
CA GLY A 25 24.90 22.60 16.61
C GLY A 25 23.82 23.04 15.60
N THR A 26 24.17 23.82 14.58
CA THR A 26 23.20 24.40 13.63
C THR A 26 22.76 23.41 12.54
N CYS A 27 23.65 22.54 12.06
CA CYS A 27 23.32 21.60 10.99
C CYS A 27 22.25 20.58 11.40
N THR A 28 22.31 20.03 12.62
CA THR A 28 21.39 18.96 13.05
C THR A 28 19.95 19.46 13.23
N VAL A 29 19.77 20.71 13.65
CA VAL A 29 18.44 21.30 13.87
C VAL A 29 17.79 21.72 12.55
N ILE A 30 18.58 22.29 11.64
CA ILE A 30 18.12 22.67 10.29
C ILE A 30 17.71 21.42 9.51
N ASP A 31 18.48 20.33 9.62
CA ASP A 31 18.19 19.06 8.95
C ASP A 31 16.88 18.43 9.45
N PHE A 32 16.64 18.39 10.77
CA PHE A 32 15.41 17.84 11.32
C PHE A 32 14.16 18.64 10.92
N PHE A 33 14.25 19.97 10.96
CA PHE A 33 13.16 20.85 10.52
C PHE A 33 12.88 20.69 9.03
N ALA A 34 13.92 20.66 8.21
CA ALA A 34 13.80 20.44 6.76
C ALA A 34 13.12 19.10 6.45
N ILE A 35 13.57 18.00 7.06
CA ILE A 35 12.97 16.67 6.92
C ILE A 35 11.49 16.70 7.29
N THR A 36 11.16 17.26 8.45
CA THR A 36 9.78 17.34 8.95
C THR A 36 8.88 18.10 7.97
N VAL A 37 9.30 19.29 7.53
CA VAL A 37 8.54 20.12 6.60
C VAL A 37 8.40 19.42 5.24
N SER A 38 9.47 18.81 4.72
CA SER A 38 9.46 18.10 3.45
C SER A 38 8.49 16.93 3.45
N PHE A 39 8.61 15.99 4.41
CA PHE A 39 7.72 14.82 4.46
C PHE A 39 6.28 15.20 4.75
N THR A 40 6.05 16.14 5.69
CA THR A 40 4.70 16.63 5.99
C THR A 40 4.04 17.22 4.74
N THR A 41 4.79 18.01 3.95
CA THR A 41 4.29 18.59 2.70
C THR A 41 4.01 17.50 1.66
N ILE A 42 4.92 16.56 1.47
CA ILE A 42 4.76 15.44 0.53
C ILE A 42 3.51 14.62 0.86
N TYR A 43 3.35 14.18 2.10
CA TYR A 43 2.19 13.38 2.50
C TYR A 43 0.88 14.17 2.43
N SER A 44 0.90 15.47 2.71
CA SER A 44 -0.27 16.35 2.56
C SER A 44 -0.70 16.46 1.09
N VAL A 45 0.26 16.66 0.18
CA VAL A 45 0.00 16.71 -1.27
C VAL A 45 -0.50 15.35 -1.78
N LEU A 46 0.13 14.25 -1.38
CA LEU A 46 -0.29 12.89 -1.75
C LEU A 46 -1.70 12.59 -1.26
N MET A 47 -2.05 13.01 -0.04
CA MET A 47 -3.40 12.85 0.51
C MET A 47 -4.42 13.60 -0.35
N ILE A 48 -4.20 14.88 -0.64
CA ILE A 48 -5.14 15.68 -1.46
C ILE A 48 -5.25 15.10 -2.87
N ALA A 49 -4.12 14.82 -3.51
CA ALA A 49 -4.07 14.27 -4.87
C ALA A 49 -4.80 12.92 -4.96
N SER A 50 -4.57 12.04 -3.99
CA SER A 50 -5.22 10.73 -3.93
C SER A 50 -6.72 10.85 -3.66
N LEU A 51 -7.14 11.71 -2.73
CA LEU A 51 -8.56 11.95 -2.44
C LEU A 51 -9.30 12.47 -3.67
N VAL A 52 -8.75 13.49 -4.33
CA VAL A 52 -9.36 14.09 -5.53
C VAL A 52 -9.35 13.10 -6.69
N GLY A 53 -8.18 12.53 -7.01
CA GLY A 53 -8.01 11.63 -8.15
C GLY A 53 -8.89 10.39 -8.05
N ASN A 54 -8.87 9.70 -6.91
CA ASN A 54 -9.66 8.49 -6.73
C ASN A 54 -11.17 8.77 -6.63
N SER A 55 -11.58 9.90 -6.04
CA SER A 55 -13.01 10.30 -6.06
C SER A 55 -13.51 10.56 -7.48
N LEU A 56 -12.71 11.21 -8.32
CA LEU A 56 -13.03 11.42 -9.73
C LEU A 56 -13.11 10.09 -10.49
N LEU A 57 -12.20 9.15 -10.22
CA LEU A 57 -12.24 7.80 -10.82
C LEU A 57 -13.53 7.05 -10.45
N ILE A 58 -13.97 7.11 -9.19
CA ILE A 58 -15.24 6.52 -8.76
C ILE A 58 -16.40 7.19 -9.48
N PHE A 59 -16.45 8.53 -9.49
CA PHE A 59 -17.51 9.27 -10.17
C PHE A 59 -17.60 8.95 -11.67
N ALA A 60 -16.47 8.92 -12.37
CA ALA A 60 -16.38 8.55 -13.78
C ALA A 60 -16.82 7.10 -14.01
N SER A 61 -16.43 6.19 -13.12
CA SER A 61 -16.79 4.77 -13.17
C SER A 61 -18.29 4.54 -13.00
N LEU A 62 -18.95 5.31 -12.13
CA LEU A 62 -20.41 5.25 -11.94
C LEU A 62 -21.19 5.80 -13.13
N LYS A 63 -20.66 6.80 -13.84
CA LYS A 63 -21.30 7.35 -15.04
C LYS A 63 -21.17 6.48 -16.27
N SER A 64 -20.13 5.65 -16.35
CA SER A 64 -19.88 4.85 -17.55
C SER A 64 -20.55 3.48 -17.49
N LYS A 65 -21.19 3.07 -18.61
CA LYS A 65 -21.93 1.81 -18.74
C LYS A 65 -21.03 0.57 -18.88
N ILE A 66 -19.70 0.75 -18.87
CA ILE A 66 -18.72 -0.31 -19.09
C ILE A 66 -18.59 -1.16 -17.82
N THR A 67 -18.74 -2.48 -17.94
CA THR A 67 -18.70 -3.42 -16.81
C THR A 67 -17.36 -3.45 -16.08
N MET A 68 -16.26 -3.15 -16.78
CA MET A 68 -14.91 -3.05 -16.21
C MET A 68 -14.76 -1.92 -15.19
N ASN A 69 -15.56 -0.87 -15.27
CA ASN A 69 -15.49 0.28 -14.37
C ASN A 69 -15.67 -0.10 -12.90
N VAL A 70 -16.34 -1.22 -12.61
CA VAL A 70 -16.54 -1.68 -11.23
C VAL A 70 -15.22 -2.14 -10.58
N ILE A 71 -14.26 -2.68 -11.36
CA ILE A 71 -12.94 -3.04 -10.82
C ILE A 71 -12.08 -1.77 -10.61
N ILE A 72 -12.17 -0.81 -11.54
CA ILE A 72 -11.49 0.50 -11.40
C ILE A 72 -12.01 1.23 -10.16
N ALA A 73 -13.33 1.25 -9.96
CA ALA A 73 -13.94 1.82 -8.77
C ALA A 73 -13.49 1.10 -7.47
N ASN A 74 -13.20 -0.21 -7.52
CA ASN A 74 -12.66 -0.93 -6.37
C ASN A 74 -11.26 -0.47 -5.98
N ILE A 75 -10.36 -0.33 -6.97
CA ILE A 75 -9.00 0.23 -6.74
C ILE A 75 -9.10 1.63 -6.16
N ALA A 76 -9.92 2.49 -6.77
CA ALA A 76 -10.10 3.85 -6.29
C ALA A 76 -10.67 3.88 -4.86
N ALA A 77 -11.57 2.95 -4.50
CA ALA A 77 -12.10 2.84 -3.14
C ALA A 77 -11.04 2.38 -2.12
N SER A 78 -10.20 1.40 -2.46
CA SER A 78 -9.11 0.97 -1.57
C SER A 78 -8.07 2.07 -1.42
N ASP A 79 -7.72 2.79 -2.48
CA ASP A 79 -6.77 3.90 -2.43
C ASP A 79 -7.30 5.09 -1.61
N LEU A 80 -8.61 5.40 -1.67
CA LEU A 80 -9.24 6.39 -0.78
C LEU A 80 -9.14 5.96 0.69
N LEU A 81 -9.47 4.72 1.00
CA LEU A 81 -9.39 4.20 2.38
C LEU A 81 -7.95 4.19 2.89
N PHE A 82 -6.99 3.78 2.06
CA PHE A 82 -5.56 3.91 2.36
C PHE A 82 -5.21 5.36 2.70
N SER A 83 -5.62 6.30 1.85
CA SER A 83 -5.22 7.71 1.97
C SER A 83 -5.79 8.40 3.20
N ILE A 84 -7.04 8.10 3.56
CA ILE A 84 -7.71 8.64 4.75
C ILE A 84 -7.09 8.12 6.05
N VAL A 85 -6.54 6.91 6.05
CA VAL A 85 -5.98 6.28 7.25
C VAL A 85 -4.48 6.52 7.36
N HIS A 86 -3.73 6.25 6.30
CA HIS A 86 -2.27 6.25 6.30
C HIS A 86 -1.68 7.65 6.34
N PHE A 87 -2.09 8.55 5.44
CA PHE A 87 -1.44 9.86 5.33
C PHE A 87 -1.59 10.74 6.57
N PRO A 88 -2.78 10.84 7.23
CA PRO A 88 -2.87 11.59 8.47
C PRO A 88 -1.98 11.04 9.59
N ARG A 89 -1.83 9.70 9.67
CA ARG A 89 -0.96 9.05 10.64
C ARG A 89 0.50 9.43 10.40
N GLU A 90 0.98 9.36 9.16
CA GLU A 90 2.36 9.74 8.82
C GLU A 90 2.59 11.24 9.06
N ILE A 91 1.65 12.10 8.66
CA ILE A 91 1.72 13.55 8.92
C ILE A 91 1.89 13.84 10.41
N VAL A 92 1.12 13.17 11.29
CA VAL A 92 1.26 13.32 12.74
C VAL A 92 2.64 12.88 13.23
N VAL A 93 3.15 11.76 12.73
CA VAL A 93 4.49 11.24 13.10
C VAL A 93 5.58 12.26 12.78
N TYR A 94 5.57 12.84 11.57
CA TYR A 94 6.56 13.84 11.19
C TYR A 94 6.39 15.16 11.96
N ILE A 95 5.16 15.65 12.15
CA ILE A 95 4.91 16.89 12.92
C ILE A 95 5.33 16.75 14.38
N LYS A 96 5.10 15.58 14.99
CA LYS A 96 5.42 15.32 16.40
C LYS A 96 6.88 14.92 16.62
N GLY A 97 7.59 14.49 15.57
CA GLY A 97 8.95 13.98 15.69
C GLY A 97 9.05 12.64 16.44
N SER A 98 7.92 12.02 16.74
CA SER A 98 7.83 10.74 17.45
C SER A 98 6.67 9.91 16.87
N THR A 99 6.69 8.59 17.08
CA THR A 99 5.63 7.67 16.64
C THR A 99 4.41 7.68 17.58
N VAL A 100 4.12 8.85 18.18
CA VAL A 100 3.05 9.04 19.14
C VAL A 100 1.68 8.84 18.49
N PHE A 101 0.82 8.14 19.22
CA PHE A 101 -0.56 7.90 18.85
C PHE A 101 -1.46 8.81 19.67
N LEU A 102 -2.22 9.67 18.98
CA LEU A 102 -2.97 10.77 19.60
C LEU A 102 -4.14 10.28 20.47
N VAL A 103 -4.67 9.08 20.20
CA VAL A 103 -5.87 8.57 20.85
C VAL A 103 -5.51 7.53 21.91
N HIS A 104 -6.01 7.73 23.12
CA HIS A 104 -5.66 6.94 24.28
C HIS A 104 -6.79 5.99 24.71
N GLY A 105 -6.52 5.13 25.70
CA GLY A 105 -7.52 4.23 26.30
C GLY A 105 -8.01 3.13 25.35
N TRP A 106 -9.18 2.55 25.67
CA TRP A 106 -9.74 1.42 24.92
C TRP A 106 -10.05 1.77 23.45
N ILE A 107 -10.51 3.00 23.19
CA ILE A 107 -10.76 3.50 21.84
C ILE A 107 -9.44 3.66 21.06
N GLY A 108 -8.39 4.14 21.72
CA GLY A 108 -7.05 4.20 21.14
C GLY A 108 -6.52 2.81 20.78
N SER A 109 -6.72 1.81 21.65
CA SER A 109 -6.34 0.43 21.36
C SER A 109 -7.10 -0.16 20.18
N LEU A 110 -8.38 0.16 20.03
CA LEU A 110 -9.18 -0.28 18.90
C LEU A 110 -8.69 0.38 17.60
N LEU A 111 -8.48 1.69 17.63
CA LEU A 111 -7.99 2.45 16.46
C LEU A 111 -6.58 2.03 16.05
N CYS A 112 -5.66 1.78 17.00
CA CYS A 112 -4.33 1.28 16.70
C CYS A 112 -4.39 -0.01 15.86
N LYS A 113 -5.25 -0.96 16.25
CA LYS A 113 -5.46 -2.22 15.52
C LYS A 113 -6.11 -1.97 14.16
N ILE A 114 -7.23 -1.23 14.13
CA ILE A 114 -8.01 -1.00 12.91
C ILE A 114 -7.23 -0.20 11.88
N CYS A 115 -6.53 0.87 12.28
CA CYS A 115 -5.76 1.70 11.36
C CYS A 115 -4.63 0.89 10.71
N SER A 116 -3.82 0.20 11.51
CA SER A 116 -2.74 -0.66 10.98
C SER A 116 -3.28 -1.76 10.06
N PHE A 117 -4.39 -2.40 10.47
CA PHE A 117 -5.05 -3.43 9.67
C PHE A 117 -5.58 -2.88 8.33
N LEU A 118 -6.28 -1.75 8.37
CA LEU A 118 -6.86 -1.14 7.17
C LEU A 118 -5.78 -0.66 6.20
N THR A 119 -4.68 -0.07 6.69
CA THR A 119 -3.58 0.39 5.83
C THR A 119 -3.03 -0.74 4.96
N ASP A 120 -2.72 -1.90 5.53
CA ASP A 120 -2.12 -2.99 4.74
C ASP A 120 -3.18 -3.79 3.97
N THR A 121 -4.39 -3.91 4.51
CA THR A 121 -5.52 -4.53 3.81
C THR A 121 -5.85 -3.77 2.52
N THR A 122 -5.88 -2.44 2.54
CA THR A 122 -6.20 -1.65 1.34
C THR A 122 -5.09 -1.73 0.30
N ILE A 123 -3.81 -1.76 0.71
CA ILE A 123 -2.69 -2.05 -0.20
C ILE A 123 -2.91 -3.40 -0.89
N ALA A 124 -3.18 -4.45 -0.12
CA ALA A 124 -3.42 -5.79 -0.65
C ALA A 124 -4.61 -5.84 -1.62
N VAL A 125 -5.73 -5.16 -1.28
CA VAL A 125 -6.89 -5.06 -2.17
C VAL A 125 -6.53 -4.34 -3.47
N SER A 126 -5.79 -3.24 -3.42
CA SER A 126 -5.33 -2.53 -4.61
C SER A 126 -4.46 -3.42 -5.49
N THR A 127 -3.47 -4.13 -4.91
CA THR A 127 -2.57 -5.02 -5.68
C THR A 127 -3.30 -6.23 -6.28
N LEU A 128 -4.19 -6.88 -5.52
CA LEU A 128 -5.02 -7.98 -6.04
C LEU A 128 -5.97 -7.49 -7.14
N SER A 129 -6.48 -6.27 -7.03
CA SER A 129 -7.32 -5.66 -8.05
C SER A 129 -6.56 -5.35 -9.33
N LEU A 130 -5.26 -5.01 -9.26
CA LEU A 130 -4.40 -4.88 -10.45
C LEU A 130 -4.31 -6.21 -11.19
N VAL A 131 -4.12 -7.34 -10.48
CA VAL A 131 -4.14 -8.67 -11.08
C VAL A 131 -5.49 -8.93 -11.76
N LEU A 132 -6.61 -8.62 -11.09
CA LEU A 132 -7.94 -8.76 -11.68
C LEU A 132 -8.13 -7.95 -12.96
N ILE A 133 -7.65 -6.70 -13.00
CA ILE A 133 -7.70 -5.87 -14.20
C ILE A 133 -6.91 -6.51 -15.33
N THR A 134 -5.68 -6.94 -15.08
CA THR A 134 -4.81 -7.51 -16.11
C THR A 134 -5.37 -8.82 -16.67
N VAL A 135 -5.91 -9.67 -15.80
CA VAL A 135 -6.62 -10.89 -16.21
C VAL A 135 -7.87 -10.56 -17.02
N ASP A 136 -8.66 -9.59 -16.59
CA ASP A 136 -9.88 -9.20 -17.31
C ASP A 136 -9.58 -8.71 -18.74
N ARG A 137 -8.53 -7.88 -18.87
CA ARG A 137 -8.01 -7.44 -20.17
C ARG A 137 -7.56 -8.63 -21.02
N LEU A 138 -6.91 -9.60 -20.40
CA LEU A 138 -6.45 -10.81 -21.10
C LEU A 138 -7.60 -11.66 -21.61
N VAL A 139 -8.62 -11.87 -20.79
CA VAL A 139 -9.80 -12.64 -21.20
C VAL A 139 -10.52 -11.94 -22.35
N ALA A 140 -10.60 -10.61 -22.36
CA ALA A 140 -11.12 -9.85 -23.49
C ALA A 140 -10.27 -10.03 -24.76
N ALA A 141 -8.94 -10.03 -24.59
CA ALA A 141 -7.97 -10.14 -25.67
C ALA A 141 -7.80 -11.56 -26.22
N VAL A 142 -8.03 -12.63 -25.47
CA VAL A 142 -7.85 -14.02 -25.95
C VAL A 142 -9.21 -14.69 -26.21
N PHE A 143 -10.18 -14.49 -25.31
CA PHE A 143 -11.46 -15.22 -25.31
C PHE A 143 -12.68 -14.28 -25.36
N PRO A 144 -12.91 -13.56 -26.47
CA PRO A 144 -13.94 -12.53 -26.57
C PRO A 144 -15.35 -13.09 -26.32
N ARG A 145 -15.62 -14.35 -26.74
CA ARG A 145 -16.89 -15.03 -26.48
C ARG A 145 -17.11 -15.31 -24.98
N MET A 146 -16.04 -15.60 -24.23
CA MET A 146 -16.12 -15.78 -22.77
C MET A 146 -16.29 -14.43 -22.07
N PHE A 147 -15.58 -13.40 -22.53
CA PHE A 147 -15.64 -12.05 -21.97
C PHE A 147 -17.06 -11.49 -21.96
N VAL A 148 -17.83 -11.67 -23.04
CA VAL A 148 -19.24 -11.25 -23.12
C VAL A 148 -20.12 -11.95 -22.07
N ARG A 149 -19.74 -13.16 -21.61
CA ARG A 149 -20.46 -13.89 -20.55
C ARG A 149 -20.06 -13.46 -19.14
N ILE A 150 -19.02 -12.63 -18.96
CA ILE A 150 -18.61 -12.13 -17.65
C ILE A 150 -19.53 -10.98 -17.25
N THR A 151 -20.50 -11.30 -16.39
CA THR A 151 -21.45 -10.32 -15.86
C THR A 151 -20.83 -9.47 -14.75
N VAL A 152 -21.44 -8.30 -14.49
CA VAL A 152 -21.09 -7.43 -13.36
C VAL A 152 -21.19 -8.19 -12.02
N LYS A 153 -22.13 -9.13 -11.90
CA LYS A 153 -22.29 -9.98 -10.70
C LYS A 153 -21.04 -10.81 -10.43
N LYS A 154 -20.45 -11.44 -11.46
CA LYS A 154 -19.21 -12.21 -11.33
C LYS A 154 -18.02 -11.32 -10.93
N ARG A 155 -17.90 -10.13 -11.51
CA ARG A 155 -16.85 -9.16 -11.14
C ARG A 155 -16.98 -8.71 -9.68
N ARG A 156 -18.19 -8.42 -9.21
CA ARG A 156 -18.46 -8.10 -7.80
C ARG A 156 -18.08 -9.26 -6.87
N PHE A 157 -18.33 -10.50 -7.28
CA PHE A 157 -17.90 -11.67 -6.52
C PHE A 157 -16.36 -11.73 -6.39
N PHE A 158 -15.61 -11.52 -7.48
CA PHE A 158 -14.15 -11.46 -7.43
C PHE A 158 -13.64 -10.30 -6.56
N ILE A 159 -14.27 -9.13 -6.63
CA ILE A 159 -13.96 -7.99 -5.77
C ILE A 159 -14.18 -8.35 -4.30
N LEU A 160 -15.33 -8.93 -3.94
CA LEU A 160 -15.55 -9.40 -2.56
C LEU A 160 -14.47 -10.40 -2.13
N GLY A 161 -14.03 -11.27 -3.05
CA GLY A 161 -12.90 -12.17 -2.85
C GLY A 161 -11.60 -11.44 -2.51
N THR A 162 -11.27 -10.32 -3.17
CA THR A 162 -10.05 -9.57 -2.85
C THR A 162 -10.08 -8.98 -1.45
N TRP A 163 -11.24 -8.47 -1.03
CA TRP A 163 -11.42 -7.95 0.33
C TRP A 163 -11.29 -9.06 1.38
N ILE A 164 -12.00 -10.18 1.20
CA ILE A 164 -11.95 -11.30 2.15
C ILE A 164 -10.52 -11.86 2.25
N LEU A 165 -9.84 -12.05 1.11
CA LEU A 165 -8.47 -12.56 1.09
C LEU A 165 -7.50 -11.60 1.78
N ALA A 166 -7.57 -10.30 1.47
CA ALA A 166 -6.72 -9.29 2.11
C ALA A 166 -6.97 -9.23 3.63
N MET A 167 -8.23 -9.20 4.06
CA MET A 167 -8.58 -9.20 5.48
C MET A 167 -8.12 -10.47 6.19
N ALA A 168 -8.21 -11.63 5.54
CA ALA A 168 -7.73 -12.90 6.11
C ALA A 168 -6.20 -12.87 6.30
N ILE A 169 -5.45 -12.39 5.30
CA ILE A 169 -3.99 -12.26 5.35
C ILE A 169 -3.54 -11.35 6.50
N HIS A 170 -4.22 -10.22 6.70
CA HIS A 170 -3.85 -9.24 7.74
C HIS A 170 -4.56 -9.44 9.09
N SER A 171 -5.39 -10.47 9.23
CA SER A 171 -6.10 -10.77 10.48
C SER A 171 -5.21 -10.89 11.74
N PRO A 172 -3.93 -11.34 11.67
CA PRO A 172 -3.06 -11.37 12.85
C PRO A 172 -2.84 -9.99 13.49
N TYR A 173 -3.09 -8.89 12.78
CA TYR A 173 -2.88 -7.52 13.29
C TYR A 173 -3.77 -7.23 14.50
N PHE A 174 -4.95 -7.85 14.59
CA PHE A 174 -5.82 -7.71 15.75
C PHE A 174 -5.24 -8.31 17.03
N TYR A 175 -4.30 -9.24 16.89
CA TYR A 175 -3.55 -9.83 18.00
C TYR A 175 -2.24 -9.04 18.27
N THR A 176 -1.50 -8.69 17.22
CA THR A 176 -0.13 -8.16 17.35
C THR A 176 -0.07 -6.66 17.64
N PHE A 177 -0.95 -5.84 17.08
CA PHE A 177 -0.93 -4.40 17.32
C PHE A 177 -1.54 -4.05 18.67
N ARG A 178 -0.80 -3.26 19.47
CA ARG A 178 -1.24 -2.80 20.78
C ARG A 178 -0.76 -1.38 21.06
N LEU A 179 -1.47 -0.69 21.95
CA LEU A 179 -0.93 0.53 22.54
C LEU A 179 0.10 0.17 23.60
N ASP A 180 1.21 0.87 23.56
CA ASP A 180 2.29 0.78 24.53
C ASP A 180 2.65 2.19 25.00
N VAL A 181 3.03 2.35 26.27
CA VAL A 181 3.40 3.66 26.83
C VAL A 181 4.89 3.65 27.11
N ARG A 182 5.65 4.45 26.36
CA ARG A 182 7.10 4.58 26.55
C ARG A 182 7.42 6.05 26.82
N ASN A 183 8.15 6.30 27.90
CA ASN A 183 8.58 7.67 28.29
C ASN A 183 7.42 8.69 28.38
N GLY A 184 6.23 8.24 28.80
CA GLY A 184 5.04 9.09 28.89
C GLY A 184 4.31 9.34 27.58
N GLU A 185 4.82 8.84 26.45
CA GLU A 185 4.13 8.86 25.15
C GLU A 185 3.40 7.55 24.89
N THR A 186 2.20 7.64 24.33
CA THR A 186 1.43 6.47 23.88
C THR A 186 1.79 6.17 22.44
N LEU A 187 2.20 4.94 22.15
CA LEU A 187 2.63 4.49 20.82
C LEU A 187 1.76 3.32 20.36
N CYS A 188 1.53 3.22 19.05
CA CYS A 188 0.91 2.06 18.44
C CYS A 188 1.99 1.18 17.81
N ILE A 189 2.28 0.04 18.45
CA ILE A 189 3.38 -0.84 18.07
C ILE A 189 2.90 -2.25 17.75
N SER A 190 3.64 -2.93 16.87
CA SER A 190 3.50 -4.37 16.62
C SER A 190 4.30 -5.11 17.68
N ASN A 191 3.62 -5.80 18.60
CA ASN A 191 4.27 -6.63 19.61
C ASN A 191 3.63 -8.04 19.58
N TRP A 192 4.48 -9.05 19.50
CA TRP A 192 4.12 -10.44 19.22
C TRP A 192 4.15 -11.35 20.46
N GLU A 193 4.56 -10.82 21.61
CA GLU A 193 4.55 -11.52 22.89
C GLU A 193 3.13 -11.85 23.38
N PRO A 194 2.92 -12.96 24.13
CA PRO A 194 3.91 -13.99 24.46
C PRO A 194 4.01 -15.10 23.41
N ALA A 195 3.04 -15.20 22.48
CA ALA A 195 2.94 -16.31 21.54
C ALA A 195 4.13 -16.41 20.56
N PHE A 196 4.75 -15.28 20.20
CA PHE A 196 5.78 -15.21 19.17
C PHE A 196 6.86 -14.16 19.48
N ASP A 197 7.50 -14.27 20.65
CA ASP A 197 8.53 -13.32 21.14
C ASP A 197 9.87 -13.34 20.36
N HIS A 198 10.02 -14.24 19.39
CA HIS A 198 11.25 -14.27 18.58
C HIS A 198 11.22 -13.20 17.49
N GLU A 199 12.22 -12.30 17.47
CA GLU A 199 12.40 -11.30 16.40
C GLU A 199 12.41 -11.94 15.00
N SER A 200 12.94 -13.16 14.88
CA SER A 200 12.94 -13.90 13.62
C SER A 200 11.53 -14.19 13.09
N THR A 201 10.53 -14.35 13.96
CA THR A 201 9.13 -14.54 13.57
C THR A 201 8.56 -13.27 12.96
N HIS A 202 8.81 -12.12 13.58
CA HIS A 202 8.41 -10.81 13.05
C HIS A 202 8.98 -10.60 11.64
N ILE A 203 10.30 -10.76 11.48
CA ILE A 203 10.97 -10.57 10.18
C ILE A 203 10.42 -11.54 9.14
N ARG A 204 10.28 -12.84 9.47
CA ARG A 204 9.74 -13.86 8.56
C ARG A 204 8.30 -13.54 8.14
N TYR A 205 7.48 -13.06 9.06
CA TYR A 205 6.10 -12.72 8.77
C TYR A 205 5.99 -11.51 7.82
N TYR A 206 6.66 -10.40 8.14
CA TYR A 206 6.61 -9.21 7.28
C TYR A 206 7.30 -9.43 5.92
N THR A 207 8.37 -10.23 5.86
CA THR A 207 8.98 -10.62 4.58
C THR A 207 8.05 -11.53 3.77
N ALA A 208 7.37 -12.49 4.39
CA ALA A 208 6.36 -13.30 3.72
C ALA A 208 5.19 -12.46 3.20
N LEU A 209 4.70 -11.49 3.99
CA LEU A 209 3.67 -10.54 3.53
C LEU A 209 4.16 -9.72 2.35
N LEU A 210 5.36 -9.13 2.41
CA LEU A 210 5.93 -8.37 1.30
C LEU A 210 5.99 -9.21 0.03
N VAL A 211 6.49 -10.44 0.12
CA VAL A 211 6.60 -11.33 -1.03
C VAL A 211 5.22 -11.72 -1.57
N THR A 212 4.28 -12.10 -0.71
CA THR A 212 2.98 -12.65 -1.13
C THR A 212 1.97 -11.59 -1.55
N VAL A 213 1.97 -10.43 -0.91
CA VAL A 213 1.00 -9.34 -1.15
C VAL A 213 1.51 -8.38 -2.22
N LEU A 214 2.81 -8.16 -2.32
CA LEU A 214 3.39 -7.19 -3.25
C LEU A 214 4.15 -7.88 -4.40
N ILE A 215 5.21 -8.63 -4.09
CA ILE A 215 6.14 -9.10 -5.13
C ILE A 215 5.47 -10.10 -6.09
N VAL A 216 4.85 -11.15 -5.56
CA VAL A 216 4.20 -12.19 -6.39
C VAL A 216 3.07 -11.60 -7.25
N PRO A 217 2.15 -10.79 -6.71
CA PRO A 217 1.12 -10.14 -7.53
C PRO A 217 1.67 -9.18 -8.58
N LEU A 218 2.68 -8.36 -8.25
CA LEU A 218 3.28 -7.45 -9.23
C LEU A 218 4.01 -8.20 -10.35
N VAL A 219 4.77 -9.25 -10.02
CA VAL A 219 5.40 -10.12 -11.03
C VAL A 219 4.34 -10.77 -11.91
N THR A 220 3.24 -11.23 -11.32
CA THR A 220 2.09 -11.79 -12.05
C THR A 220 1.49 -10.76 -13.00
N VAL A 221 1.27 -9.52 -12.55
CA VAL A 221 0.80 -8.42 -13.40
C VAL A 221 1.77 -8.16 -14.55
N CYS A 222 3.07 -8.08 -14.29
CA CYS A 222 4.08 -7.87 -15.33
C CYS A 222 4.05 -8.97 -16.39
N ILE A 223 4.03 -10.24 -15.97
CA ILE A 223 3.99 -11.39 -16.88
C ILE A 223 2.71 -11.36 -17.73
N LEU A 224 1.56 -11.20 -17.09
CA LEU A 224 0.27 -11.16 -17.78
C LEU A 224 0.17 -9.96 -18.72
N GLN A 225 0.76 -8.82 -18.36
CA GLN A 225 0.75 -7.63 -19.21
C GLN A 225 1.62 -7.81 -20.46
N ASN A 226 2.78 -8.46 -20.34
CA ASN A 226 3.61 -8.81 -21.50
C ASN A 226 2.85 -9.75 -22.45
N TYR A 227 2.16 -10.75 -21.89
CA TYR A 227 1.34 -11.66 -22.70
C TYR A 227 0.16 -10.95 -23.38
N ASN A 228 -0.53 -10.04 -22.66
CA ASN A 228 -1.58 -9.18 -23.20
C ASN A 228 -1.11 -8.39 -24.42
N LEU A 229 0.05 -7.73 -24.32
CA LEU A 229 0.60 -6.93 -25.41
C LEU A 229 0.89 -7.80 -26.64
N GLY A 230 1.54 -8.95 -26.44
CA GLY A 230 1.83 -9.88 -27.53
C GLY A 230 0.59 -10.41 -28.23
N GLU A 231 -0.50 -10.69 -27.49
CA GLU A 231 -1.76 -11.12 -28.10
C GLU A 231 -2.44 -9.99 -28.88
N THR A 232 -2.43 -8.76 -28.34
CA THR A 232 -3.00 -7.61 -29.05
C THR A 232 -2.27 -7.30 -30.35
N GLU A 233 -0.93 -7.45 -30.38
CA GLU A 233 -0.12 -7.28 -31.58
C GLU A 233 -0.43 -8.34 -32.64
N LYS A 234 -0.52 -9.62 -32.24
CA LYS A 234 -0.91 -10.71 -33.15
C LYS A 234 -2.27 -10.46 -33.80
N ARG A 235 -3.25 -9.97 -33.02
CA ARG A 235 -4.58 -9.62 -33.56
C ARG A 235 -4.53 -8.47 -34.56
N GLN A 236 -3.75 -7.43 -34.29
CA GLN A 236 -3.60 -6.31 -35.23
C GLN A 236 -2.91 -6.78 -36.53
N ASN A 237 -1.85 -7.57 -36.42
CA ASN A 237 -1.14 -8.12 -37.58
C ASN A 237 -2.02 -9.09 -38.39
N GLY A 238 -2.79 -9.94 -37.72
CA GLY A 238 -3.77 -10.84 -38.34
C GLY A 238 -4.88 -10.09 -39.07
N ALA A 239 -5.47 -9.06 -38.44
CA ALA A 239 -6.46 -8.20 -39.08
C ALA A 239 -5.88 -7.48 -40.30
N PHE A 240 -4.66 -6.94 -40.20
CA PHE A 240 -3.98 -6.28 -41.32
C PHE A 240 -3.70 -7.24 -42.48
N SER A 241 -3.30 -8.49 -42.18
CA SER A 241 -3.11 -9.52 -43.22
C SER A 241 -4.42 -9.92 -43.91
N PHE A 242 -5.56 -9.91 -43.20
CA PHE A 242 -6.89 -10.14 -43.77
C PHE A 242 -7.31 -8.98 -44.70
N PHE A 243 -7.03 -7.73 -44.34
CA PHE A 243 -7.28 -6.57 -45.21
C PHE A 243 -6.38 -6.53 -46.46
N ARG A 244 -5.28 -7.30 -46.48
CA ARG A 244 -4.35 -7.40 -47.61
C ARG A 244 -4.61 -8.62 -48.52
N GLY A 245 -5.74 -9.32 -48.35
CA GLY A 245 -6.17 -10.43 -49.23
C GLY A 245 -6.24 -10.05 -50.71
N PRO A 246 -6.08 -11.03 -51.62
CA PRO A 246 -5.21 -10.93 -52.79
C PRO A 246 -5.68 -9.95 -53.86
N SER A 247 -4.76 -9.12 -54.36
CA SER A 247 -4.91 -8.44 -55.65
C SER A 247 -5.17 -9.50 -56.72
N THR A 248 -6.40 -9.56 -57.22
CA THR A 248 -6.79 -10.39 -58.35
C THR A 248 -5.90 -10.06 -59.55
N THR A 249 -4.91 -10.91 -59.80
CA THR A 249 -4.27 -11.06 -61.10
C THR A 249 -5.28 -11.76 -62.02
N LYS A 250 -6.02 -10.97 -62.79
CA LYS A 250 -6.61 -11.34 -64.08
C LYS A 250 -6.24 -10.17 -65.00
N GLU A 251 -5.43 -10.38 -66.02
CA GLU A 251 -5.82 -10.87 -67.36
C GLU A 251 -4.47 -11.10 -68.10
N LYS A 252 -4.00 -12.34 -68.33
CA LYS A 252 -4.29 -13.28 -69.43
C LYS A 252 -4.40 -12.67 -70.83
N ASP A 253 -3.39 -13.08 -71.62
CA ASP A 253 -3.37 -13.33 -73.07
C ASP A 253 -3.44 -12.14 -74.04
#